data_AF-A0A958C1M3-F1
#
_entry.id   AF-A0A958C1M3-F1
#
_cell.length_a   1.000
_cell.length_b   1.000
_cell.length_c   1.000
_cell.angle_alpha   90.00
_cell.angle_beta   90.00
_cell.angle_gamma   90.00
#
_symmetry.space_group_name_H-M   'P 1'
#
loop_
_entity.id
_entity.type
_entity.pdbx_description
1 polymer ?
#
loop_
_entity_poly.entity_id
_entity_poly.type
_entity_poly.pdbx_seq_one_letter_code
_entity_poly.pdbx_strand_id
1 'polypeptide(L)'
;TEETGDLDAAASAQREALALRTRGSSLISAAIDNLAGLARIALARSDMSEARQRVGQIADLLAEKGMADVEFPALVYLTMYRVLRAAGETERAEAALVEGQAMIRAQAGQIADAAVRQMFLDHGPYIHQLLSA
;
A
#
# COMPACT_ATOMS: atom_id res chain seq x y z
N THR A 1 -21.26 4.28 -17.40
CA THR A 1 -20.48 3.85 -18.58
C THR A 1 -19.19 4.63 -18.75
N GLU A 2 -19.08 5.84 -18.21
CA GLU A 2 -17.80 6.59 -18.16
C GLU A 2 -16.87 6.12 -17.02
N GLU A 3 -17.42 5.79 -15.85
CA GLU A 3 -16.67 5.37 -14.66
C GLU A 3 -15.88 4.04 -14.86
N THR A 4 -16.39 3.13 -15.69
CA THR A 4 -15.71 1.88 -16.04
C THR A 4 -14.55 2.09 -17.01
N GLY A 5 -14.61 3.08 -17.90
CA GLY A 5 -13.54 3.38 -18.85
C GLY A 5 -12.30 3.98 -18.18
N ASP A 6 -12.49 4.71 -17.09
CA ASP A 6 -11.41 5.32 -16.32
C ASP A 6 -10.64 4.27 -15.50
N LEU A 7 -11.34 3.24 -15.01
CA LEU A 7 -10.73 2.12 -14.29
C LEU A 7 -9.85 1.24 -15.19
N ASP A 8 -10.27 1.00 -16.44
CA ASP A 8 -9.49 0.22 -17.40
C ASP A 8 -8.26 0.98 -17.90
N ALA A 9 -8.38 2.30 -18.06
CA ALA A 9 -7.27 3.19 -18.38
C ALA A 9 -6.24 3.25 -17.24
N ALA A 10 -6.69 3.35 -15.99
CA ALA A 10 -5.83 3.28 -14.81
C ALA A 10 -5.09 1.93 -14.74
N ALA A 11 -5.77 0.82 -14.99
CA ALA A 11 -5.15 -0.51 -15.03
C ALA A 11 -4.09 -0.62 -16.14
N SER A 12 -4.27 0.07 -17.26
CA SER A 12 -3.31 0.07 -18.36
C SER A 12 -2.09 0.95 -18.09
N ALA A 13 -2.27 2.13 -17.51
CA ALA A 13 -1.18 2.99 -17.07
C ALA A 13 -0.34 2.33 -15.98
N GLN A 14 -0.96 1.56 -15.08
CA GLN A 14 -0.27 0.74 -14.08
C GLN A 14 0.62 -0.32 -14.74
N ARG A 15 0.14 -0.98 -15.81
CA ARG A 15 0.90 -1.99 -16.57
C ARG A 15 2.11 -1.40 -17.29
N GLU A 16 1.99 -0.21 -17.88
CA GLU A 16 3.12 0.47 -18.53
C GLU A 16 4.16 0.99 -17.52
N ALA A 17 3.70 1.52 -16.38
CA ALA A 17 4.60 1.89 -15.29
C ALA A 17 5.37 0.66 -14.76
N LEU A 18 4.73 -0.52 -14.69
CA LEU A 18 5.36 -1.78 -14.30
C LEU A 18 6.53 -2.16 -15.22
N ALA A 19 6.39 -1.92 -16.53
CA ALA A 19 7.41 -2.23 -17.53
C ALA A 19 8.66 -1.34 -17.42
N LEU A 20 8.53 -0.13 -16.85
CA LEU A 20 9.62 0.83 -16.69
C LEU A 20 10.38 0.68 -15.36
N ARG A 21 9.81 0.02 -14.35
CA ARG A 21 10.34 -0.02 -12.97
C ARG A 21 11.13 -1.29 -12.60
N THR A 22 11.40 -2.15 -13.57
CA THR A 22 12.20 -3.39 -13.49
C THR A 22 13.72 -3.19 -13.24
N ARG A 23 14.17 -2.03 -12.74
CA ARG A 23 15.60 -1.77 -12.41
C ARG A 23 15.95 -1.92 -10.92
N GLY A 24 14.99 -2.22 -10.03
CA GLY A 24 15.30 -2.40 -8.61
C GLY A 24 14.28 -3.14 -7.75
N SER A 25 13.08 -3.44 -8.25
CA SER A 25 12.05 -4.14 -7.48
C SER A 25 12.07 -5.64 -7.78
N SER A 26 12.05 -6.48 -6.74
CA SER A 26 11.87 -7.93 -6.93
C SER A 26 10.48 -8.20 -7.49
N LEU A 27 10.31 -9.31 -8.24
CA LEU A 27 8.98 -9.72 -8.73
C LEU A 27 7.94 -9.84 -7.60
N ILE A 28 8.39 -10.15 -6.38
CA ILE A 28 7.53 -10.27 -5.20
C ILE A 28 7.10 -8.90 -4.68
N SER A 29 8.01 -7.94 -4.62
CA SER A 29 7.71 -6.57 -4.18
C SER A 29 6.70 -5.90 -5.13
N ALA A 30 6.88 -6.08 -6.44
CA ALA A 30 5.91 -5.66 -7.44
C ALA A 30 4.55 -6.38 -7.29
N ALA A 31 4.53 -7.65 -6.89
CA ALA A 31 3.29 -8.38 -6.63
C ALA A 31 2.53 -7.78 -5.42
N ILE A 32 3.24 -7.36 -4.37
CA ILE A 32 2.63 -6.70 -3.20
C ILE A 32 1.94 -5.40 -3.61
N ASP A 33 2.62 -4.53 -4.36
CA ASP A 33 2.03 -3.26 -4.85
C ASP A 33 0.80 -3.51 -5.75
N ASN A 34 0.87 -4.53 -6.62
CA ASN A 34 -0.26 -4.91 -7.48
C ASN A 34 -1.44 -5.44 -6.67
N LEU A 35 -1.21 -6.31 -5.68
CA LEU A 35 -2.25 -6.82 -4.80
C LEU A 35 -2.91 -5.70 -4.00
N ALA A 36 -2.13 -4.72 -3.52
CA ALA A 36 -2.69 -3.54 -2.85
C ALA A 36 -3.53 -2.69 -3.80
N GLY A 37 -3.14 -2.55 -5.07
CA GLY A 37 -3.97 -1.96 -6.11
C GLY A 37 -5.31 -2.67 -6.29
N LEU A 38 -5.29 -3.99 -6.44
CA LEU A 38 -6.49 -4.82 -6.60
C LEU A 38 -7.40 -4.76 -5.37
N ALA A 39 -6.83 -4.78 -4.16
CA ALA A 39 -7.59 -4.66 -2.92
C ALA A 39 -8.35 -3.31 -2.84
N ARG A 40 -7.73 -2.20 -3.27
CA ARG A 40 -8.40 -0.89 -3.33
C ARG A 40 -9.54 -0.86 -4.35
N ILE A 41 -9.34 -1.46 -5.52
CA ILE A 41 -10.38 -1.57 -6.55
C ILE A 41 -11.56 -2.39 -6.03
N ALA A 42 -11.29 -3.54 -5.41
CA ALA A 42 -12.31 -4.40 -4.82
C ALA A 42 -13.09 -3.68 -3.71
N LEU A 43 -12.40 -2.97 -2.81
CA LEU A 43 -13.01 -2.17 -1.77
C LEU A 43 -13.92 -1.07 -2.34
N ALA A 44 -13.47 -0.35 -3.38
CA ALA A 44 -14.27 0.68 -4.03
C ALA A 44 -15.54 0.11 -4.70
N ARG A 45 -15.49 -1.15 -5.15
CA ARG A 45 -16.64 -1.88 -5.70
C ARG A 45 -17.50 -2.55 -4.63
N SER A 46 -17.21 -2.34 -3.35
CA SER A 46 -17.84 -3.04 -2.21
C SER A 46 -17.70 -4.58 -2.26
N ASP A 47 -16.74 -5.09 -3.03
CA ASP A 47 -16.42 -6.53 -3.07
C ASP A 47 -15.47 -6.87 -1.92
N MET A 48 -16.06 -7.01 -0.74
CA MET A 48 -15.31 -7.30 0.49
C MET A 48 -14.66 -8.69 0.48
N SER A 49 -15.19 -9.64 -0.28
CA SER A 49 -14.60 -10.98 -0.38
C SER A 49 -13.25 -10.91 -1.10
N GLU A 50 -13.25 -10.29 -2.28
CA GLU A 50 -12.04 -10.09 -3.08
C GLU A 50 -11.03 -9.20 -2.35
N ALA A 51 -11.48 -8.08 -1.75
CA ALA A 51 -10.59 -7.17 -1.03
C ALA A 51 -9.85 -7.89 0.11
N ARG A 52 -10.56 -8.69 0.92
CA ARG A 52 -9.97 -9.47 2.01
C ARG A 52 -9.01 -10.54 1.50
N GLN A 53 -9.36 -11.22 0.41
CA GLN A 53 -8.48 -12.23 -0.18
C GLN A 53 -7.14 -11.60 -0.59
N ARG A 54 -7.16 -10.45 -1.26
CA ARG A 54 -5.95 -9.74 -1.67
C ARG A 54 -5.11 -9.28 -0.47
N VAL A 55 -5.75 -8.80 0.60
CA VAL A 55 -5.04 -8.46 1.85
C VAL A 55 -4.43 -9.68 2.52
N GLY A 56 -5.08 -10.84 2.49
CA GLY A 56 -4.49 -12.09 2.96
C GLY A 56 -3.21 -12.45 2.21
N GLN A 57 -3.26 -12.37 0.87
CA GLN A 57 -2.09 -12.64 0.03
C GLN A 57 -0.94 -11.65 0.29
N ILE A 58 -1.25 -10.37 0.53
CA ILE A 58 -0.24 -9.39 0.93
C ILE A 58 0.39 -9.80 2.25
N ALA A 59 -0.40 -10.16 3.26
CA ALA A 59 0.12 -10.55 4.57
C ALA A 59 1.04 -11.78 4.47
N ASP A 60 0.68 -12.78 3.64
CA ASP A 60 1.51 -13.96 3.41
C ASP A 60 2.86 -13.59 2.76
N LEU A 61 2.85 -12.71 1.74
CA LEU A 61 4.08 -12.26 1.08
C LEU A 61 4.97 -11.41 2.00
N LEU A 62 4.35 -10.58 2.86
CA LEU A 62 5.07 -9.79 3.85
C LEU A 62 5.72 -10.67 4.92
N ALA A 63 5.08 -11.77 5.32
CA ALA A 63 5.68 -12.75 6.22
C ALA A 63 6.92 -13.43 5.60
N GLU A 64 6.97 -13.58 4.28
CA GLU A 64 8.10 -14.23 3.58
C GLU A 64 9.26 -13.28 3.28
N LYS A 65 8.98 -12.06 2.77
CA LYS A 65 10.01 -11.14 2.25
C LYS A 65 10.09 -9.81 2.98
N GLY A 66 9.11 -9.50 3.84
CA GLY A 66 8.98 -8.18 4.44
C GLY A 66 8.66 -7.10 3.42
N MET A 67 8.88 -5.85 3.81
CA MET A 67 8.53 -4.66 3.04
C MET A 67 9.71 -4.10 2.21
N ALA A 68 10.78 -4.88 2.04
CA ALA A 68 11.95 -4.46 1.27
C ALA A 68 11.60 -4.34 -0.22
N ASP A 69 12.09 -3.28 -0.86
CA ASP A 69 11.93 -2.97 -2.28
C ASP A 69 10.48 -2.81 -2.77
N VAL A 70 9.51 -2.79 -1.84
CA VAL A 70 8.12 -2.41 -2.11
C VAL A 70 8.09 -0.92 -2.44
N GLU A 71 7.38 -0.58 -3.51
CA GLU A 71 7.43 0.74 -4.09
C GLU A 71 6.62 1.76 -3.31
N PHE A 72 5.43 1.36 -2.86
CA PHE A 72 4.53 2.24 -2.12
C PHE A 72 4.15 1.63 -0.76
N PRO A 73 5.12 1.43 0.15
CA PRO A 73 4.89 0.67 1.37
C PRO A 73 3.87 1.34 2.30
N ALA A 74 3.82 2.69 2.33
CA ALA A 74 2.77 3.43 3.04
C ALA A 74 1.37 3.13 2.50
N LEU A 75 1.23 3.03 1.17
CA LEU A 75 -0.05 2.75 0.52
C LEU A 75 -0.49 1.30 0.75
N VAL A 76 0.45 0.36 0.79
CA VAL A 76 0.18 -1.05 1.10
C VAL A 76 -0.43 -1.16 2.51
N TYR A 77 0.24 -0.62 3.53
CA TYR A 77 -0.28 -0.65 4.90
C TYR A 77 -1.62 0.09 5.05
N LEU A 78 -1.76 1.27 4.43
CA LEU A 78 -3.03 2.02 4.45
C LEU A 78 -4.17 1.24 3.79
N THR A 79 -3.87 0.49 2.73
CA THR A 79 -4.85 -0.38 2.05
C THR A 79 -5.26 -1.53 2.95
N MET A 80 -4.30 -2.22 3.58
CA MET A 80 -4.58 -3.29 4.53
C MET A 80 -5.46 -2.79 5.68
N TYR A 81 -5.09 -1.67 6.30
CA TYR A 81 -5.89 -1.03 7.36
C TYR A 81 -7.33 -0.78 6.90
N ARG A 82 -7.54 -0.11 5.76
CA ARG A 82 -8.88 0.25 5.27
C ARG A 82 -9.75 -0.97 5.00
N VAL A 83 -9.20 -1.99 4.34
CA VAL A 83 -9.94 -3.22 4.04
C VAL A 83 -10.28 -3.99 5.32
N LEU A 84 -9.32 -4.13 6.24
CA LEU A 84 -9.54 -4.84 7.51
C LEU A 84 -10.55 -4.11 8.40
N ARG A 85 -10.48 -2.77 8.49
CA ARG A 85 -11.49 -1.95 9.18
C ARG A 85 -12.88 -2.14 8.57
N ALA A 86 -13.00 -2.07 7.23
CA ALA A 86 -14.26 -2.27 6.54
C ALA A 86 -14.83 -3.69 6.72
N ALA A 87 -13.96 -4.69 6.90
CA ALA A 87 -14.33 -6.07 7.19
C ALA A 87 -14.69 -6.32 8.67
N GLY A 88 -14.56 -5.32 9.56
CA GLY A 88 -14.77 -5.48 11.01
C GLY A 88 -13.61 -6.16 11.73
N GLU A 89 -12.47 -6.39 11.05
CA GLU A 89 -11.28 -7.04 11.60
C GLU A 89 -10.40 -6.03 12.34
N THR A 90 -10.98 -5.39 13.37
CA THR A 90 -10.41 -4.22 14.03
C THR A 90 -8.99 -4.44 14.56
N GLU A 91 -8.75 -5.54 15.27
CA GLU A 91 -7.43 -5.82 15.85
C GLU A 91 -6.33 -5.94 14.78
N ARG A 92 -6.60 -6.67 13.69
CA ARG A 92 -5.67 -6.81 12.57
C ARG A 92 -5.46 -5.50 11.83
N ALA A 93 -6.52 -4.68 11.73
CA ALA A 93 -6.42 -3.37 11.12
C ALA A 93 -5.49 -2.46 11.92
N GLU A 94 -5.67 -2.39 13.24
CA GLU A 94 -4.81 -1.59 14.11
C GLU A 94 -3.36 -2.07 14.09
N ALA A 95 -3.13 -3.39 14.06
CA ALA A 95 -1.78 -3.94 13.92
C ALA A 95 -1.11 -3.47 12.61
N ALA A 96 -1.80 -3.56 11.47
CA ALA A 96 -1.28 -3.09 10.19
C ALA A 96 -0.99 -1.59 10.18
N LEU A 97 -1.85 -0.79 10.84
CA LEU A 97 -1.65 0.65 10.98
C LEU A 97 -0.41 0.94 11.82
N VAL A 98 -0.27 0.33 12.99
CA VAL A 98 0.87 0.52 13.91
C VAL A 98 2.18 0.12 13.23
N GLU A 99 2.22 -1.02 12.55
CA GLU A 99 3.39 -1.48 11.80
C GLU A 99 3.79 -0.48 10.71
N GLY A 100 2.83 -0.04 9.90
CA GLY A 100 3.07 0.94 8.84
C GLY A 100 3.58 2.27 9.37
N GLN A 101 3.00 2.78 10.46
CA GLN A 101 3.47 4.00 11.12
C GLN A 101 4.88 3.84 11.69
N ALA A 102 5.18 2.71 12.32
CA ALA A 102 6.51 2.43 12.87
C ALA A 102 7.58 2.38 11.77
N MET A 103 7.27 1.73 10.64
CA MET A 103 8.17 1.67 9.48
C MET A 103 8.47 3.06 8.92
N ILE A 104 7.46 3.90 8.72
CA ILE A 104 7.65 5.28 8.23
C ILE A 104 8.49 6.11 9.21
N ARG A 105 8.22 6.01 10.51
CA ARG A 105 9.00 6.72 11.53
C ARG A 105 10.45 6.24 11.57
N ALA A 106 10.70 4.93 11.39
CA ALA A 106 12.04 4.38 11.32
C ALA A 106 12.81 4.90 10.08
N GLN A 107 12.18 4.94 8.91
CA GLN A 107 12.76 5.52 7.68
C GLN A 107 13.06 7.00 7.86
N ALA A 108 12.12 7.78 8.41
CA ALA A 108 12.32 9.18 8.71
C ALA A 108 13.49 9.40 9.70
N GLY A 109 13.66 8.51 10.68
CA GLY A 109 14.77 8.55 11.64
C GLY A 109 16.15 8.36 11.03
N GLN A 110 16.27 7.76 9.84
CA GLN A 110 17.53 7.66 9.09
C GLN A 110 17.92 8.98 8.40
N ILE A 111 16.98 9.92 8.28
CA ILE A 111 17.22 11.23 7.67
C ILE A 111 17.75 12.18 8.74
N ALA A 112 19.05 12.47 8.67
CA ALA A 112 19.73 13.33 9.64
C ALA A 112 19.19 14.77 9.63
N ASP A 113 19.03 15.36 8.43
CA ASP A 113 18.55 16.72 8.26
C ASP A 113 17.06 16.83 8.67
N ALA A 114 16.77 17.74 9.59
CA ALA A 114 15.43 17.91 10.13
C ALA A 114 14.42 18.44 9.11
N ALA A 115 14.83 19.34 8.21
CA ALA A 115 13.96 19.89 7.18
C ALA A 115 13.62 18.82 6.13
N VAL A 116 14.63 18.04 5.71
CA VAL A 116 14.42 16.91 4.76
C VAL A 116 13.55 15.82 5.39
N ARG A 117 13.73 15.54 6.68
CA ARG A 117 12.89 14.58 7.42
C ARG A 117 11.44 15.02 7.49
N GLN A 118 11.17 16.31 7.74
CA GLN A 118 9.81 16.84 7.72
C GLN A 118 9.21 16.76 6.31
N MET A 119 9.97 17.17 5.28
CA MET A 119 9.52 17.03 3.90
C MET A 119 9.14 15.59 3.56
N PHE A 120 9.91 14.58 3.99
CA PHE A 120 9.56 13.18 3.78
C PHE A 120 8.22 12.78 4.40
N LEU A 121 7.95 13.24 5.63
CA LEU A 121 6.71 12.94 6.36
C LEU A 121 5.50 13.67 5.74
N ASP A 122 5.72 14.83 5.13
CA ASP A 122 4.66 15.70 4.62
C ASP A 122 4.35 15.50 3.12
N HIS A 123 5.33 15.11 2.30
CA HIS A 123 5.19 15.12 0.83
C HIS A 123 4.40 13.95 0.24
N GLY A 124 4.25 12.84 0.97
CA GLY A 124 3.57 11.65 0.47
C GLY A 124 2.09 11.64 0.86
N PRO A 125 1.11 11.68 -0.07
CA PRO A 125 -0.31 11.69 0.29
C PRO A 125 -0.71 10.46 1.14
N TYR A 126 -0.04 9.33 0.94
CA TYR A 126 -0.29 8.10 1.71
C TYR A 126 0.46 8.06 3.04
N ILE A 127 1.62 8.71 3.13
CA ILE A 127 2.40 8.80 4.37
C ILE A 127 1.62 9.62 5.39
N HIS A 128 1.16 10.81 4.98
CA HIS A 128 0.35 11.66 5.84
C HIS A 128 -0.92 10.95 6.31
N GLN A 129 -1.67 10.34 5.39
CA GLN A 129 -2.90 9.61 5.71
C GLN A 129 -2.66 8.43 6.67
N LEU A 130 -1.56 7.69 6.51
CA LEU A 130 -1.23 6.57 7.38
C LEU A 130 -0.83 7.04 8.79
N LEU A 131 -0.16 8.19 8.91
CA LEU A 131 0.23 8.76 10.20
C LEU A 131 -0.94 9.41 10.95
N SER A 132 -2.00 9.81 10.24
CA SER A 132 -3.20 10.46 10.80
C SER A 132 -4.41 9.53 10.99
N ALA A 133 -4.35 8.31 10.44
CA ALA A 133 -5.37 7.27 10.58
C ALA A 133 -5.38 6.68 12.00
#